data_AF-A0A7V5C772-F1
#
_entry.id   AF-A0A7V5C772-F1
#
_cell.length_a   1.000
_cell.length_b   1.000
_cell.length_c   1.000
_cell.angle_alpha   90.00
_cell.angle_beta   90.00
_cell.angle_gamma   90.00
#
_symmetry.space_group_name_H-M   'P 1'
#
loop_
_entity.id
_entity.type
_entity.pdbx_description
1 polymer ?
#
loop_
_entity_poly.entity_id
_entity_poly.type
_entity_poly.pdbx_seq_one_letter_code
_entity_poly.pdbx_strand_id
1 'polypeptide(L)'
;MSENARVTKAAGVVGAATFLSRIFGFVRDVVIAWFFGAGLSSDAFFVAFRIPNLLRRLFAEGSLSIAFIPVFTEYLTHHGKEEAFHLARSAMRLLSIILVITAVLGVLLAPLIILMIAPGFTDSPEKYSLTVLLTRIMFPYIFFICLVALCMGILNVLGHFAAPALAPVCLNIAIIFSAFFISPYMADPVTGLAIGVLIGGALQLTLQLPFLIRKGFYFWEKAVIFHPGVKKIGILMLPAIFGASVYQLNILVGTLLASLLPEGSVSYLYYADRLVQFPLGIFAIATATAVLPSLSRQAAAKDFDALGNTFAHAMKLVFFITVPSMAGLI
;
A
#
# COMPACT_ATOMS: atom_id res chain seq x y z
N MET A 1 24.31 -0.85 -21.28
CA MET A 1 23.14 -1.77 -21.24
C MET A 1 22.07 -1.20 -22.15
N SER A 2 21.44 -2.01 -23.00
CA SER A 2 20.28 -1.57 -23.77
C SER A 2 19.10 -1.25 -22.84
N GLU A 3 18.21 -0.36 -23.27
CA GLU A 3 17.01 0.02 -22.52
C GLU A 3 16.16 -1.21 -22.16
N ASN A 4 15.98 -2.13 -23.12
CA ASN A 4 15.31 -3.41 -22.92
C ASN A 4 15.94 -4.23 -21.78
N ALA A 5 17.28 -4.34 -21.72
CA ALA A 5 17.95 -5.07 -20.65
C ALA A 5 17.76 -4.41 -19.27
N ARG A 6 17.66 -3.07 -19.22
CA ARG A 6 17.39 -2.31 -18.00
C ARG A 6 15.95 -2.52 -17.51
N VAL A 7 14.98 -2.53 -18.43
CA VAL A 7 13.57 -2.80 -18.15
C VAL A 7 13.39 -4.24 -17.67
N THR A 8 13.94 -5.25 -18.36
CA THR A 8 13.84 -6.66 -17.95
C THR A 8 14.45 -6.90 -16.57
N LYS A 9 15.61 -6.31 -16.28
CA LYS A 9 16.24 -6.42 -14.95
C LYS A 9 15.38 -5.75 -13.88
N ALA A 10 14.84 -4.57 -14.14
CA ALA A 10 13.97 -3.87 -13.20
C ALA A 10 12.68 -4.68 -12.93
N ALA A 11 12.05 -5.20 -13.98
CA ALA A 11 10.86 -6.03 -13.87
C ALA A 11 11.13 -7.31 -13.06
N GLY A 12 12.25 -7.99 -13.30
CA GLY A 12 12.64 -9.19 -12.53
C GLY A 12 12.84 -8.89 -11.04
N VAL A 13 13.53 -7.79 -10.71
CA VAL A 13 13.76 -7.37 -9.31
C VAL A 13 12.44 -7.01 -8.62
N VAL A 14 11.60 -6.19 -9.27
CA VAL A 14 10.31 -5.77 -8.71
C VAL A 14 9.37 -6.97 -8.56
N GLY A 15 9.34 -7.87 -9.53
CA GLY A 15 8.54 -9.09 -9.50
C GLY A 15 8.94 -10.01 -8.35
N ALA A 16 10.24 -10.30 -8.20
CA ALA A 16 10.75 -11.13 -7.11
C ALA A 16 10.47 -10.50 -5.73
N ALA A 17 10.70 -9.20 -5.57
CA ALA A 17 10.42 -8.49 -4.33
C ALA A 17 8.92 -8.47 -3.98
N THR A 18 8.06 -8.31 -5.00
CA THR A 18 6.60 -8.35 -4.84
C THR A 18 6.14 -9.74 -4.41
N PHE A 19 6.68 -10.80 -5.03
CA PHE A 19 6.40 -12.18 -4.65
C PHE A 19 6.81 -12.46 -3.20
N LEU A 20 8.03 -12.04 -2.82
CA LEU A 20 8.51 -12.15 -1.45
C LEU A 20 7.61 -11.40 -0.47
N SER A 21 7.18 -10.19 -0.81
CA SER A 21 6.24 -9.42 0.01
C SER A 21 4.90 -10.14 0.19
N ARG A 22 4.40 -10.85 -0.82
CA ARG A 22 3.16 -11.64 -0.70
C ARG A 22 3.34 -12.82 0.25
N ILE A 23 4.48 -13.53 0.18
CA ILE A 23 4.82 -14.60 1.12
C ILE A 23 4.85 -14.07 2.55
N PHE A 24 5.62 -13.00 2.81
CA PHE A 24 5.71 -12.43 4.16
C PHE A 24 4.37 -11.86 4.64
N GLY A 25 3.56 -11.31 3.74
CA GLY A 25 2.19 -10.87 4.06
C GLY A 25 1.32 -12.05 4.51
N PHE A 26 1.38 -13.18 3.79
CA PHE A 26 0.66 -14.39 4.17
C PHE A 26 1.16 -14.95 5.52
N VAL A 27 2.48 -15.05 5.72
CA VAL A 27 3.06 -15.50 6.99
C VAL A 27 2.61 -14.59 8.13
N ARG A 28 2.61 -13.26 7.93
CA ARG A 28 2.10 -12.30 8.92
C ARG A 28 0.65 -12.61 9.28
N ASP A 29 -0.21 -12.84 8.30
CA ASP A 29 -1.63 -13.11 8.56
C ASP A 29 -1.84 -14.44 9.30
N VAL A 30 -1.06 -15.47 8.96
CA VAL A 30 -1.05 -16.76 9.71
C VAL A 30 -0.59 -16.55 11.15
N VAL A 31 0.46 -15.76 11.38
CA VAL A 31 0.96 -15.44 12.73
C VAL A 31 -0.10 -14.69 13.53
N ILE A 32 -0.75 -13.68 12.95
CA ILE A 32 -1.85 -12.96 13.61
C ILE A 32 -2.99 -13.91 13.95
N ALA A 33 -3.40 -14.78 13.01
CA ALA A 33 -4.46 -15.76 13.25
C ALA A 33 -4.08 -16.76 14.35
N TRP A 34 -2.82 -17.19 14.42
CA TRP A 34 -2.35 -18.13 15.44
C TRP A 34 -2.33 -17.52 16.84
N PHE A 35 -1.88 -16.27 16.99
CA PHE A 35 -1.81 -15.60 18.30
C PHE A 35 -3.17 -15.04 18.77
N PHE A 36 -3.98 -14.51 17.86
CA PHE A 36 -5.14 -13.69 18.20
C PHE A 36 -6.47 -14.26 17.70
N GLY A 37 -6.44 -15.28 16.83
CA GLY A 37 -7.64 -15.92 16.30
C GLY A 37 -8.52 -14.98 15.46
N ALA A 38 -9.81 -15.29 15.44
CA ALA A 38 -10.87 -14.47 14.87
C ALA A 38 -11.86 -14.11 15.98
N GLY A 39 -11.68 -12.95 16.59
CA GLY A 39 -12.48 -12.46 17.71
C GLY A 39 -12.27 -10.96 17.93
N LEU A 40 -12.69 -10.45 19.09
CA LEU A 40 -12.71 -9.02 19.43
C LEU A 40 -11.41 -8.30 19.09
N SER A 41 -10.26 -8.84 19.53
CA SER A 41 -8.95 -8.20 19.33
C SER A 41 -8.54 -8.15 17.85
N SER A 42 -8.69 -9.25 17.11
CA SER A 42 -8.36 -9.31 15.68
C SER A 42 -9.26 -8.41 14.84
N ASP A 43 -10.56 -8.37 15.15
CA ASP A 43 -11.51 -7.45 14.53
C ASP A 43 -11.11 -5.99 14.76
N ALA A 44 -10.81 -5.64 16.01
CA ALA A 44 -10.35 -4.31 16.39
C ALA A 44 -9.06 -3.92 15.63
N PHE A 45 -8.10 -4.84 15.56
CA PHE A 45 -6.86 -4.63 14.82
C PHE A 45 -7.10 -4.44 13.33
N PHE A 46 -7.88 -5.30 12.67
CA PHE A 46 -8.09 -5.21 11.23
C PHE A 46 -8.88 -3.96 10.83
N VAL A 47 -9.86 -3.54 11.63
CA VAL A 47 -10.56 -2.25 11.43
C VAL A 47 -9.58 -1.09 11.62
N ALA A 48 -8.85 -1.05 12.73
CA ALA A 48 -7.89 0.01 13.02
C ALA A 48 -6.80 0.10 11.93
N PHE A 49 -6.30 -1.05 11.45
CA PHE A 49 -5.28 -1.14 10.41
C PHE A 49 -5.83 -0.81 9.01
N ARG A 50 -7.14 -0.93 8.78
CA ARG A 50 -7.77 -0.55 7.50
C ARG A 50 -7.59 0.94 7.21
N ILE A 51 -7.69 1.78 8.23
CA ILE A 51 -7.63 3.25 8.13
C ILE A 51 -6.28 3.73 7.56
N PRO A 52 -5.12 3.43 8.17
CA PRO A 52 -3.84 3.83 7.62
C PRO A 52 -3.56 3.17 6.26
N ASN A 53 -4.04 1.94 6.02
CA ASN A 53 -3.89 1.29 4.72
C ASN A 53 -4.71 1.95 3.61
N LEU A 54 -5.91 2.42 3.93
CA LEU A 54 -6.74 3.21 3.05
C LEU A 54 -6.00 4.47 2.63
N LEU A 55 -5.46 5.20 3.60
CA LEU A 55 -4.74 6.45 3.35
C LEU A 55 -3.45 6.18 2.55
N ARG A 56 -2.73 5.11 2.86
CA ARG A 56 -1.59 4.62 2.06
C ARG A 56 -1.97 4.36 0.61
N ARG A 57 -3.08 3.69 0.34
CA ARG A 57 -3.53 3.40 -1.03
C ARG A 57 -3.94 4.67 -1.78
N LEU A 58 -4.66 5.57 -1.12
CA LEU A 58 -5.10 6.84 -1.71
C LEU A 58 -3.94 7.79 -2.00
N PHE A 59 -3.10 8.07 -1.01
CA PHE A 59 -2.07 9.09 -1.09
C PHE A 59 -0.74 8.55 -1.60
N ALA A 60 -0.31 7.35 -1.19
CA ALA A 60 1.05 6.88 -1.38
C ALA A 60 1.22 6.00 -2.63
N GLU A 61 0.43 4.92 -2.76
CA GLU A 61 0.59 3.94 -3.83
C GLU A 61 0.02 4.40 -5.19
N GLY A 62 -1.04 5.21 -5.19
CA GLY A 62 -1.70 5.68 -6.41
C GLY A 62 -1.35 7.12 -6.76
N SER A 63 -1.91 8.08 -6.03
CA SER A 63 -1.94 9.48 -6.47
C SER A 63 -0.59 10.18 -6.46
N LEU A 64 0.20 10.05 -5.38
CA LEU A 64 1.49 10.73 -5.28
C LEU A 64 2.46 10.24 -6.34
N SER A 65 2.56 8.92 -6.57
CA SER A 65 3.47 8.38 -7.59
C SER A 65 3.07 8.83 -9.00
N ILE A 66 1.78 8.81 -9.33
CA ILE A 66 1.25 9.24 -10.63
C ILE A 66 1.50 10.74 -10.88
N ALA A 67 1.35 11.58 -9.85
CA ALA A 67 1.53 13.02 -9.97
C ALA A 67 2.99 13.47 -9.87
N PHE A 68 3.77 12.83 -8.99
CA PHE A 68 5.14 13.23 -8.68
C PHE A 68 6.14 12.82 -9.76
N ILE A 69 6.09 11.56 -10.21
CA ILE A 69 7.09 11.00 -11.14
C ILE A 69 7.21 11.82 -12.43
N PRO A 70 6.12 12.23 -13.12
CA PRO A 70 6.21 13.03 -14.33
C PRO A 70 6.84 14.40 -14.08
N VAL A 71 6.42 15.10 -13.03
CA VAL A 71 6.94 16.44 -12.69
C VAL A 71 8.41 16.36 -12.28
N PHE A 72 8.79 15.36 -11.47
CA PHE A 72 10.18 15.18 -11.07
C PHE A 72 11.08 14.80 -12.26
N THR A 73 10.58 13.97 -13.19
CA THR A 73 11.31 13.60 -14.42
C THR A 73 11.48 14.78 -15.37
N GLU A 74 10.44 15.61 -15.52
CA GLU A 74 10.49 16.87 -16.28
C GLU A 74 11.58 17.80 -15.73
N TYR A 75 11.59 18.03 -14.40
CA TYR A 75 12.63 18.84 -13.76
C TYR A 75 14.03 18.24 -13.92
N LEU A 76 14.16 16.92 -13.75
CA LEU A 76 15.45 16.23 -13.92
C LEU A 76 15.99 16.36 -15.36
N THR A 77 15.11 16.36 -16.36
CA THR A 77 15.47 16.39 -17.78
C THR A 77 15.76 17.81 -18.27
N HIS A 78 14.92 18.79 -17.89
CA HIS A 78 14.99 20.15 -18.42
C HIS A 78 15.75 21.14 -17.54
N HIS A 79 15.76 20.93 -16.22
CA HIS A 79 16.34 21.86 -15.24
C HIS A 79 17.56 21.28 -14.52
N GLY A 80 17.87 20.00 -14.77
CA GLY A 80 19.00 19.31 -14.18
C GLY A 80 18.72 18.74 -12.78
N LYS A 81 19.73 18.04 -12.28
CA LYS A 81 19.62 17.20 -11.08
C LYS A 81 19.42 18.01 -9.79
N GLU A 82 20.09 19.15 -9.68
CA GLU A 82 20.04 19.98 -8.47
C GLU A 82 18.66 20.60 -8.25
N GLU A 83 18.07 21.17 -9.30
CA GLU A 83 16.70 21.71 -9.28
C GLU A 83 15.65 20.61 -9.04
N ALA A 84 15.79 19.44 -9.67
CA ALA A 84 14.92 18.31 -9.38
C ALA A 84 14.99 17.89 -7.90
N PHE A 85 16.20 17.85 -7.32
CA PHE A 85 16.38 17.55 -5.90
C PHE A 85 15.85 18.67 -5.01
N HIS A 86 15.93 19.93 -5.44
CA HIS A 86 15.30 21.05 -4.76
C HIS A 86 13.78 20.88 -4.70
N LEU A 87 13.14 20.59 -5.84
CA LEU A 87 11.71 20.23 -5.92
C LEU A 87 11.34 19.09 -4.97
N ALA A 88 12.10 17.99 -4.99
CA ALA A 88 11.81 16.83 -4.15
C ALA A 88 11.94 17.14 -2.64
N ARG A 89 12.93 17.95 -2.25
CA ARG A 89 13.06 18.45 -0.86
C ARG A 89 11.89 19.34 -0.48
N SER A 90 11.47 20.27 -1.36
CA SER A 90 10.29 21.11 -1.15
C SER A 90 9.02 20.27 -0.97
N ALA A 91 8.81 19.29 -1.85
CA ALA A 91 7.69 18.35 -1.76
C ALA A 91 7.72 17.58 -0.44
N MET A 92 8.88 17.07 -0.03
CA MET A 92 9.03 16.34 1.22
C MET A 92 8.72 17.23 2.44
N ARG A 93 9.20 18.47 2.48
CA ARG A 93 8.94 19.40 3.60
C ARG A 93 7.45 19.72 3.72
N LEU A 94 6.81 20.12 2.61
CA LEU A 94 5.38 20.43 2.63
C LEU A 94 4.55 19.19 2.99
N LEU A 95 4.85 18.04 2.37
CA LEU A 95 4.18 16.79 2.65
C LEU A 95 4.33 16.37 4.11
N SER A 96 5.52 16.54 4.70
CA SER A 96 5.76 16.24 6.12
C SER A 96 4.90 17.09 7.04
N ILE A 97 4.79 18.41 6.77
CA ILE A 97 3.94 19.32 7.55
C ILE A 97 2.47 18.88 7.46
N ILE A 98 1.98 18.62 6.26
CA ILE A 98 0.60 18.15 6.03
C ILE A 98 0.37 16.85 6.79
N LEU A 99 1.28 15.88 6.68
CA LEU A 99 1.13 14.56 7.30
C LEU A 99 1.19 14.61 8.82
N VAL A 100 1.99 15.50 9.43
CA VAL A 100 1.99 15.71 10.89
C VAL A 100 0.63 16.25 11.34
N ILE A 101 0.11 17.27 10.64
CA ILE A 101 -1.22 17.83 10.94
C ILE A 101 -2.29 16.74 10.79
N THR A 102 -2.28 16.00 9.69
CA THR A 102 -3.22 14.90 9.43
C THR A 102 -3.10 13.80 10.49
N ALA A 103 -1.89 13.46 10.93
CA ALA A 103 -1.68 12.45 11.96
C ALA A 103 -2.23 12.89 13.31
N VAL A 104 -1.94 14.12 13.73
CA VAL A 104 -2.47 14.69 14.98
C VAL A 104 -4.01 14.74 14.94
N LEU A 105 -4.58 15.26 13.87
CA LEU A 105 -6.03 15.30 13.69
C LEU A 105 -6.63 13.89 13.70
N GLY A 106 -6.00 12.93 13.05
CA GLY A 106 -6.44 11.54 13.05
C GLY A 106 -6.45 10.88 14.42
N VAL A 107 -5.44 11.15 15.26
CA VAL A 107 -5.38 10.65 16.64
C VAL A 107 -6.50 11.26 17.49
N LEU A 108 -6.72 12.58 17.37
CA LEU A 108 -7.76 13.29 18.10
C LEU A 108 -9.17 12.85 17.67
N LEU A 109 -9.38 12.71 16.35
CA LEU A 109 -10.64 12.32 15.74
C LEU A 109 -10.84 10.80 15.65
N ALA A 110 -9.91 9.99 16.16
CA ALA A 110 -10.01 8.53 16.10
C ALA A 110 -11.37 7.96 16.55
N PRO A 111 -12.00 8.45 17.65
CA PRO A 111 -13.35 8.01 18.03
C PRO A 111 -14.39 8.24 16.92
N LEU A 112 -14.40 9.45 16.33
CA LEU A 112 -15.31 9.80 15.25
C LEU A 112 -15.05 8.98 13.98
N ILE A 113 -13.77 8.72 13.68
CA ILE A 113 -13.37 7.90 12.53
C ILE A 113 -13.90 6.47 12.70
N ILE A 114 -13.80 5.89 13.90
CA ILE A 114 -14.34 4.55 14.17
C ILE A 114 -15.87 4.53 14.09
N LEU A 115 -16.55 5.55 14.60
CA LEU A 115 -18.01 5.66 14.44
C LEU A 115 -18.46 5.67 12.98
N MET A 116 -17.69 6.28 12.08
CA MET A 116 -18.01 6.30 10.66
C MET A 116 -17.69 4.98 9.94
N ILE A 117 -16.60 4.30 10.33
CA ILE A 117 -16.08 3.13 9.60
C ILE A 117 -16.64 1.82 10.13
N ALA A 118 -16.83 1.72 11.45
CA ALA A 118 -17.29 0.52 12.12
C ALA A 118 -18.31 0.87 13.22
N PRO A 119 -19.47 1.46 12.86
CA PRO A 119 -20.49 1.84 13.83
C PRO A 119 -20.97 0.66 14.68
N GLY A 120 -21.04 -0.56 14.14
CA GLY A 120 -21.50 -1.73 14.92
C GLY A 120 -20.58 -2.13 16.07
N PHE A 121 -19.37 -1.55 16.17
CA PHE A 121 -18.51 -1.79 17.34
C PHE A 121 -18.99 -1.00 18.57
N THR A 122 -19.86 -0.01 18.44
CA THR A 122 -20.40 0.74 19.60
C THR A 122 -21.22 -0.12 20.55
N ASP A 123 -21.76 -1.23 20.06
CA ASP A 123 -22.55 -2.17 20.85
C ASP A 123 -21.70 -2.92 21.88
N SER A 124 -20.36 -2.93 21.70
CA SER A 124 -19.39 -3.46 22.66
C SER A 124 -18.39 -2.35 23.07
N PRO A 125 -18.55 -1.75 24.27
CA PRO A 125 -17.69 -0.66 24.74
C PRO A 125 -16.19 -1.02 24.78
N GLU A 126 -15.88 -2.27 25.12
CA GLU A 126 -14.51 -2.80 25.11
C GLU A 126 -13.94 -2.86 23.70
N LYS A 127 -14.68 -3.43 22.74
CA LYS A 127 -14.25 -3.51 21.34
C LYS A 127 -14.05 -2.13 20.72
N TYR A 128 -14.97 -1.21 20.98
CA TYR A 128 -14.88 0.17 20.49
C TYR A 128 -13.66 0.88 21.09
N SER A 129 -13.48 0.85 22.40
CA SER A 129 -12.36 1.54 23.08
C SER A 129 -11.00 1.00 22.64
N LEU A 130 -10.87 -0.33 22.50
CA LEU A 130 -9.67 -0.97 21.96
C LEU A 130 -9.40 -0.54 20.52
N THR A 131 -10.42 -0.57 19.65
CA THR A 131 -10.27 -0.15 18.24
C THR A 131 -9.83 1.32 18.13
N VAL A 132 -10.37 2.20 18.99
CA VAL A 132 -9.95 3.61 19.06
C VAL A 132 -8.49 3.73 19.50
N LEU A 133 -8.07 2.99 20.54
CA LEU A 133 -6.68 2.96 21.00
C LEU A 133 -5.73 2.50 19.88
N LEU A 134 -6.04 1.37 19.25
CA LEU A 134 -5.25 0.83 18.15
C LEU A 134 -5.17 1.81 16.98
N THR A 135 -6.27 2.49 16.67
CA THR A 135 -6.31 3.52 15.61
C THR A 135 -5.41 4.69 15.96
N ARG A 136 -5.42 5.19 17.20
CA ARG A 136 -4.53 6.27 17.65
C ARG A 136 -3.07 5.88 17.52
N ILE A 137 -2.71 4.64 17.87
CA ILE A 137 -1.34 4.14 17.76
C ILE A 137 -0.93 4.00 16.30
N MET A 138 -1.80 3.47 15.43
CA MET A 138 -1.43 3.25 14.03
C MET A 138 -1.54 4.50 13.16
N PHE A 139 -2.29 5.53 13.55
CA PHE A 139 -2.51 6.70 12.70
C PHE A 139 -1.21 7.38 12.23
N PRO A 140 -0.19 7.60 13.10
CA PRO A 140 1.10 8.14 12.70
C PRO A 140 1.83 7.34 11.61
N TYR A 141 1.45 6.09 11.34
CA TYR A 141 1.96 5.32 10.20
C TYR A 141 1.79 6.05 8.87
N ILE A 142 0.73 6.87 8.72
CA ILE A 142 0.50 7.67 7.50
C ILE A 142 1.69 8.57 7.17
N PHE A 143 2.34 9.12 8.19
CA PHE A 143 3.51 9.97 8.03
C PHE A 143 4.64 9.21 7.34
N PHE A 144 4.99 8.04 7.88
CA PHE A 144 6.05 7.22 7.33
C PHE A 144 5.74 6.74 5.92
N ILE A 145 4.54 6.19 5.70
CA ILE A 145 4.24 5.52 4.44
C ILE A 145 4.08 6.47 3.25
N CYS A 146 3.57 7.69 3.47
CA CYS A 146 3.51 8.69 2.41
C CYS A 146 4.91 9.22 2.06
N LEU A 147 5.82 9.35 3.04
CA LEU A 147 7.22 9.68 2.77
C LEU A 147 7.95 8.55 2.05
N VAL A 148 7.68 7.29 2.41
CA VAL A 148 8.17 6.09 1.72
C VAL A 148 7.76 6.10 0.24
N ALA A 149 6.53 6.51 -0.09
CA ALA A 149 6.09 6.64 -1.47
C ALA A 149 6.80 7.78 -2.23
N LEU A 150 7.03 8.93 -1.58
CA LEU A 150 7.81 10.01 -2.19
C LEU A 150 9.24 9.56 -2.49
N CYS A 151 9.91 8.94 -1.51
CA CYS A 151 11.24 8.36 -1.65
C CYS A 151 11.29 7.30 -2.76
N MET A 152 10.26 6.45 -2.83
CA MET A 152 10.09 5.46 -3.90
C MET A 152 10.01 6.13 -5.26
N GLY A 153 9.22 7.20 -5.40
CA GLY A 153 9.12 7.97 -6.64
C GLY A 153 10.47 8.52 -7.11
N ILE A 154 11.26 9.10 -6.18
CA ILE A 154 12.61 9.59 -6.47
C ILE A 154 13.53 8.44 -6.91
N LEU A 155 13.59 7.36 -6.14
CA LEU A 155 14.46 6.21 -6.43
C LEU A 155 14.11 5.53 -7.76
N ASN A 156 12.82 5.40 -8.08
CA ASN A 156 12.35 4.82 -9.34
C ASN A 156 12.82 5.65 -10.54
N VAL A 157 12.68 6.98 -10.50
CA VAL A 157 13.19 7.87 -11.55
C VAL A 157 14.72 7.78 -11.67
N LEU A 158 15.43 7.65 -10.54
CA LEU A 158 16.89 7.47 -10.51
C LEU A 158 17.33 6.02 -10.83
N GLY A 159 16.42 5.15 -11.22
CA GLY A 159 16.66 3.78 -11.69
C GLY A 159 17.02 2.78 -10.60
N HIS A 160 16.62 3.02 -9.35
CA HIS A 160 16.81 2.10 -8.23
C HIS A 160 15.46 1.54 -7.76
N PHE A 161 15.12 0.34 -8.24
CA PHE A 161 13.81 -0.28 -8.00
C PHE A 161 13.79 -1.28 -6.83
N ALA A 162 14.96 -1.74 -6.37
CA ALA A 162 15.07 -2.81 -5.37
C ALA A 162 14.60 -2.36 -3.97
N ALA A 163 15.17 -1.28 -3.42
CA ALA A 163 14.78 -0.81 -2.09
C ALA A 163 13.29 -0.41 -1.99
N PRO A 164 12.71 0.30 -2.98
CA PRO A 164 11.27 0.57 -2.96
C PRO A 164 10.40 -0.70 -3.00
N ALA A 165 10.77 -1.68 -3.83
CA ALA A 165 10.00 -2.92 -3.94
C ALA A 165 10.11 -3.83 -2.70
N LEU A 166 11.19 -3.72 -1.93
CA LEU A 166 11.38 -4.47 -0.68
C LEU A 166 10.75 -3.79 0.55
N ALA A 167 10.37 -2.51 0.48
CA ALA A 167 9.78 -1.80 1.61
C ALA A 167 8.55 -2.53 2.21
N PRO A 168 7.58 -3.05 1.44
CA PRO A 168 6.46 -3.83 2.00
C PRO A 168 6.88 -5.05 2.84
N VAL A 169 8.02 -5.67 2.52
CA VAL A 169 8.57 -6.81 3.28
C VAL A 169 8.94 -6.37 4.70
N CYS A 170 9.55 -5.20 4.86
CA CYS A 170 9.94 -4.67 6.18
C CYS A 170 8.74 -4.47 7.10
N LEU A 171 7.60 -4.01 6.58
CA LEU A 171 6.37 -3.88 7.36
C LEU A 171 5.88 -5.23 7.87
N ASN A 172 5.85 -6.25 7.00
CA ASN A 172 5.41 -7.58 7.39
C ASN A 172 6.35 -8.19 8.43
N ILE A 173 7.67 -8.07 8.24
CA ILE A 173 8.67 -8.51 9.22
C ILE A 173 8.47 -7.81 10.56
N ALA A 174 8.23 -6.50 10.57
CA ALA A 174 8.01 -5.75 11.80
C ALA A 174 6.76 -6.22 12.55
N ILE A 175 5.65 -6.45 11.85
CA ILE A 175 4.42 -6.95 12.48
C ILE A 175 4.61 -8.38 13.01
N ILE A 176 5.25 -9.26 12.25
CA ILE A 176 5.59 -10.63 12.70
C ILE A 176 6.47 -10.56 13.95
N PHE A 177 7.55 -9.77 13.90
CA PHE A 177 8.46 -9.59 15.03
C PHE A 177 7.71 -9.09 16.26
N SER A 178 6.87 -8.06 16.11
CA SER A 178 6.10 -7.53 17.22
C SER A 178 5.13 -8.53 17.82
N ALA A 179 4.54 -9.43 17.03
CA ALA A 179 3.68 -10.50 17.53
C ALA A 179 4.41 -11.43 18.51
N PHE A 180 5.69 -11.75 18.23
CA PHE A 180 6.48 -12.64 19.08
C PHE A 180 7.19 -11.93 20.25
N PHE A 181 7.64 -10.68 20.05
CA PHE A 181 8.57 -10.03 20.98
C PHE A 181 8.00 -8.81 21.71
N ILE A 182 6.89 -8.22 21.23
CA ILE A 182 6.28 -7.04 21.86
C ILE A 182 4.93 -7.41 22.47
N SER A 183 4.06 -8.04 21.68
CA SER A 183 2.72 -8.44 22.08
C SER A 183 2.64 -9.21 23.41
N PRO A 184 3.55 -10.16 23.73
CA PRO A 184 3.48 -10.88 25.02
C PRO A 184 3.70 -10.01 26.26
N TYR A 185 4.28 -8.82 26.12
CA TYR A 185 4.60 -7.91 27.22
C TYR A 185 3.60 -6.76 27.36
N MET A 186 2.60 -6.68 26.49
CA MET A 186 1.57 -5.63 26.53
C MET A 186 0.39 -6.08 27.39
N ALA A 187 -0.30 -5.12 28.04
CA ALA A 187 -1.54 -5.40 28.77
C ALA A 187 -2.62 -5.99 27.85
N ASP A 188 -2.80 -5.37 26.68
CA ASP A 188 -3.55 -5.92 25.55
C ASP A 188 -2.56 -6.41 24.48
N PRO A 189 -2.38 -7.73 24.29
CA PRO A 189 -1.35 -8.25 23.39
C PRO A 189 -1.46 -7.74 21.95
N VAL A 190 -2.67 -7.42 21.48
CA VAL A 190 -2.92 -6.88 20.13
C VAL A 190 -2.33 -5.49 19.91
N THR A 191 -2.12 -4.72 20.99
CA THR A 191 -1.45 -3.42 20.95
C THR A 191 -0.02 -3.55 20.44
N GLY A 192 0.65 -4.68 20.71
CA GLY A 192 1.97 -4.97 20.17
C GLY A 192 2.00 -4.99 18.65
N LEU A 193 0.94 -5.49 17.99
CA LEU A 193 0.84 -5.46 16.53
C LEU A 193 0.74 -4.02 16.00
N ALA A 194 -0.03 -3.15 16.66
CA ALA A 194 -0.15 -1.74 16.29
C ALA A 194 1.19 -1.00 16.38
N ILE A 195 1.98 -1.29 17.42
CA ILE A 195 3.36 -0.80 17.54
C ILE A 195 4.22 -1.36 16.40
N GLY A 196 4.04 -2.64 16.05
CA GLY A 196 4.71 -3.25 14.89
C GLY A 196 4.43 -2.57 13.56
N VAL A 197 3.21 -2.06 13.35
CA VAL A 197 2.87 -1.25 12.17
C VAL A 197 3.70 0.05 12.13
N LEU A 198 3.81 0.76 13.25
CA LEU A 198 4.62 1.98 13.34
C LEU A 198 6.12 1.69 13.11
N ILE A 199 6.66 0.68 13.78
CA ILE A 199 8.05 0.23 13.59
C ILE A 199 8.28 -0.13 12.12
N GLY A 200 7.35 -0.86 11.51
CA GLY A 200 7.40 -1.22 10.10
C GLY A 200 7.44 0.00 9.19
N GLY A 201 6.64 1.02 9.45
CA GLY A 201 6.70 2.30 8.72
C GLY A 201 8.05 3.00 8.83
N ALA A 202 8.62 3.04 10.04
CA ALA A 202 9.95 3.60 10.26
C ALA A 202 11.03 2.80 9.50
N LEU A 203 10.99 1.47 9.57
CA LEU A 203 11.91 0.58 8.83
C LEU A 203 11.79 0.73 7.32
N GLN A 204 10.58 0.90 6.80
CA GLN A 204 10.33 1.16 5.38
C GLN A 204 11.02 2.43 4.91
N LEU A 205 10.96 3.49 5.71
CA LEU A 205 11.59 4.76 5.39
C LEU A 205 13.12 4.62 5.48
N THR A 206 13.64 4.11 6.60
CA THR A 206 15.09 3.96 6.82
C THR A 206 15.76 3.03 5.81
N LEU A 207 15.06 2.01 5.29
CA LEU A 207 15.56 1.16 4.20
C LEU A 207 15.95 1.97 2.96
N GLN A 208 15.17 3.01 2.61
CA GLN A 208 15.36 3.77 1.38
C GLN A 208 16.41 4.89 1.52
N LEU A 209 16.62 5.41 2.74
CA LEU A 209 17.52 6.53 3.03
C LEU A 209 18.95 6.33 2.49
N PRO A 210 19.65 5.20 2.76
CA PRO A 210 21.02 5.00 2.28
C PRO A 210 21.14 5.06 0.76
N PHE A 211 20.14 4.57 0.03
CA PHE A 211 20.15 4.56 -1.43
C PHE A 211 19.90 5.95 -2.02
N LEU A 212 19.10 6.79 -1.34
CA LEU A 212 18.90 8.19 -1.71
C LEU A 212 20.19 9.00 -1.52
N ILE A 213 20.85 8.85 -0.37
CA ILE A 213 22.14 9.49 -0.07
C ILE A 213 23.19 9.08 -1.09
N ARG A 214 23.29 7.78 -1.42
CA ARG A 214 24.20 7.29 -2.49
C ARG A 214 23.91 7.85 -3.88
N LYS A 215 22.68 8.30 -4.14
CA LYS A 215 22.30 8.98 -5.38
C LYS A 215 22.53 10.50 -5.32
N GLY A 216 23.04 11.01 -4.20
CA GLY A 216 23.34 12.43 -3.95
C GLY A 216 22.14 13.23 -3.47
N PHE A 217 21.05 12.58 -3.04
CA PHE A 217 19.90 13.27 -2.46
C PHE A 217 20.06 13.36 -0.94
N TYR A 218 20.18 14.57 -0.42
CA TYR A 218 20.41 14.85 0.99
C TYR A 218 19.24 15.61 1.61
N PHE A 219 18.62 15.03 2.63
CA PHE A 219 17.39 15.54 3.25
C PHE A 219 17.59 16.83 4.07
N TRP A 220 18.81 17.05 4.58
CA TRP A 220 19.14 18.18 5.45
C TRP A 220 19.45 19.46 4.69
N GLU A 221 19.60 19.41 3.37
CA GLU A 221 19.85 20.61 2.59
C GLU A 221 18.61 21.50 2.50
N LYS A 222 18.83 22.81 2.51
CA LYS A 222 17.74 23.80 2.52
C LYS A 222 16.93 23.75 1.21
N ALA A 223 15.61 23.73 1.35
CA ALA A 223 14.68 23.92 0.24
C ALA A 223 13.52 24.83 0.63
N VAL A 224 12.98 25.59 -0.31
CA VAL A 224 11.77 26.39 -0.06
C VAL A 224 10.57 25.48 0.18
N ILE A 225 9.61 25.88 1.02
CA ILE A 225 8.40 25.06 1.26
C ILE A 225 7.47 25.11 0.04
N PHE A 226 7.33 26.30 -0.56
CA PHE A 226 6.48 26.53 -1.71
C PHE A 226 7.31 26.61 -2.98
N HIS A 227 7.38 25.50 -3.71
CA HIS A 227 8.05 25.41 -5.00
C HIS A 227 7.01 25.27 -6.13
N PRO A 228 7.20 25.91 -7.31
CA PRO A 228 6.22 25.85 -8.40
C PRO A 228 5.84 24.42 -8.82
N GLY A 229 6.82 23.52 -8.89
CA GLY A 229 6.57 22.11 -9.19
C GLY A 229 5.74 21.39 -8.11
N VAL A 230 5.78 21.82 -6.84
CA VAL A 230 4.92 21.24 -5.79
C VAL A 230 3.45 21.60 -6.03
N LYS A 231 3.17 22.83 -6.49
CA LYS A 231 1.83 23.22 -6.92
C LYS A 231 1.35 22.38 -8.10
N LYS A 232 2.22 22.12 -9.08
CA LYS A 232 1.92 21.25 -10.23
C LYS A 232 1.59 19.83 -9.78
N ILE A 233 2.38 19.27 -8.86
CA ILE A 233 2.10 17.95 -8.25
C ILE A 233 0.73 17.96 -7.57
N GLY A 234 0.42 18.95 -6.74
CA GLY A 234 -0.86 19.04 -6.04
C GLY A 234 -2.08 19.07 -6.97
N ILE A 235 -1.98 19.81 -8.09
CA ILE A 235 -3.04 19.86 -9.11
C ILE A 235 -3.25 18.49 -9.76
N LEU A 236 -2.17 17.76 -10.07
CA LEU A 236 -2.23 16.42 -10.65
C LEU A 236 -2.71 15.36 -9.65
N MET A 237 -2.47 15.56 -8.36
CA MET A 237 -2.93 14.65 -7.31
C MET A 237 -4.46 14.67 -7.15
N LEU A 238 -5.12 15.81 -7.31
CA LEU A 238 -6.59 15.92 -7.15
C LEU A 238 -7.39 14.92 -8.00
N PRO A 239 -7.24 14.86 -9.34
CA PRO A 239 -7.95 13.89 -10.16
C PRO A 239 -7.53 12.45 -9.87
N ALA A 240 -6.26 12.22 -9.52
CA ALA A 240 -5.76 10.89 -9.19
C ALA A 240 -6.35 10.35 -7.88
N ILE A 241 -6.48 11.20 -6.85
CA ILE A 241 -7.16 10.86 -5.59
C ILE A 241 -8.63 10.56 -5.87
N PHE A 242 -9.31 11.38 -6.68
CA PHE A 242 -10.73 11.14 -7.02
C PHE A 242 -10.93 9.77 -7.68
N GLY A 243 -10.07 9.41 -8.64
CA GLY A 243 -10.09 8.08 -9.27
C GLY A 243 -9.83 6.94 -8.28
N ALA A 244 -8.86 7.09 -7.37
CA ALA A 244 -8.56 6.07 -6.36
C ALA A 244 -9.65 5.94 -5.28
N SER A 245 -10.41 7.01 -5.04
CA SER A 245 -11.43 7.07 -3.99
C SER A 245 -12.59 6.12 -4.24
N VAL A 246 -12.98 5.88 -5.50
CA VAL A 246 -14.11 5.00 -5.85
C VAL A 246 -13.92 3.58 -5.30
N TYR A 247 -12.77 2.96 -5.60
CA TYR A 247 -12.46 1.62 -5.08
C TYR A 247 -12.36 1.61 -3.56
N GLN A 248 -11.85 2.69 -2.99
CA GLN A 248 -11.61 2.78 -1.56
C GLN A 248 -12.89 2.98 -0.75
N LEU A 249 -13.89 3.66 -1.31
CA LEU A 249 -15.25 3.75 -0.77
C LEU A 249 -15.89 2.37 -0.71
N ASN A 250 -15.72 1.54 -1.74
CA ASN A 250 -16.25 0.16 -1.73
C ASN A 250 -15.70 -0.65 -0.54
N ILE A 251 -14.38 -0.56 -0.26
CA ILE A 251 -13.76 -1.24 0.88
C ILE A 251 -14.26 -0.69 2.23
N LEU A 252 -14.51 0.63 2.31
CA LEU A 252 -15.07 1.26 3.51
C LEU A 252 -16.49 0.78 3.78
N VAL A 253 -17.36 0.81 2.76
CA VAL A 253 -18.75 0.32 2.87
C VAL A 253 -18.76 -1.15 3.29
N GLY A 254 -17.90 -1.98 2.69
CA GLY A 254 -17.76 -3.38 3.10
C GLY A 254 -17.34 -3.56 4.56
N THR A 255 -16.45 -2.69 5.07
CA THR A 255 -16.02 -2.72 6.48
C THR A 255 -17.16 -2.26 7.41
N LEU A 256 -17.92 -1.24 7.00
CA LEU A 256 -19.09 -0.75 7.73
C LEU A 256 -20.15 -1.85 7.88
N LEU A 257 -20.53 -2.48 6.76
CA LEU A 257 -21.49 -3.58 6.77
C LEU A 257 -21.00 -4.76 7.62
N ALA A 258 -19.73 -5.13 7.49
CA ALA A 258 -19.13 -6.19 8.30
C ALA A 258 -19.10 -5.88 9.80
N SER A 259 -19.03 -4.59 10.18
CA SER A 259 -19.03 -4.19 11.58
C SER A 259 -20.36 -4.40 12.29
N LEU A 260 -21.47 -4.46 11.52
CA LEU A 260 -22.83 -4.68 12.02
C LEU A 260 -23.16 -6.17 12.21
N LEU A 261 -22.24 -7.06 11.83
CA LEU A 261 -22.39 -8.51 11.94
C LEU A 261 -21.79 -9.01 13.28
N PRO A 262 -22.08 -10.28 13.66
CA PRO A 262 -21.52 -10.87 14.88
C PRO A 262 -19.99 -10.79 14.94
N GLU A 263 -19.46 -10.85 16.16
CA GLU A 263 -18.02 -10.81 16.40
C GLU A 263 -17.25 -11.84 15.57
N GLY A 264 -16.06 -11.45 15.08
CA GLY A 264 -15.22 -12.26 14.22
C GLY A 264 -15.53 -12.09 12.74
N SER A 265 -16.69 -11.52 12.36
CA SER A 265 -17.08 -11.35 10.95
C SER A 265 -16.07 -10.55 10.14
N VAL A 266 -15.49 -9.49 10.71
CA VAL A 266 -14.45 -8.69 10.04
C VAL A 266 -13.20 -9.52 9.81
N SER A 267 -12.76 -10.28 10.81
CA SER A 267 -11.61 -11.18 10.72
C SER A 267 -11.84 -12.30 9.70
N TYR A 268 -13.01 -12.96 9.71
CA TYR A 268 -13.35 -14.01 8.74
C TYR A 268 -13.32 -13.49 7.31
N LEU A 269 -13.94 -12.33 7.05
CA LEU A 269 -13.90 -11.69 5.74
C LEU A 269 -12.48 -11.29 5.34
N TYR A 270 -11.67 -10.81 6.29
CA TYR A 270 -10.27 -10.47 6.04
C TYR A 270 -9.45 -11.70 5.62
N TYR A 271 -9.52 -12.79 6.38
CA TYR A 271 -8.79 -14.02 6.08
C TYR A 271 -9.29 -14.68 4.79
N ALA A 272 -10.60 -14.67 4.52
CA ALA A 272 -11.16 -15.17 3.27
C ALA A 272 -10.68 -14.36 2.06
N ASP A 273 -10.65 -13.03 2.13
CA ASP A 273 -10.10 -12.16 1.06
C ASP A 273 -8.62 -12.48 0.76
N ARG A 274 -7.82 -12.82 1.78
CA ARG A 274 -6.41 -13.23 1.56
C ARG A 274 -6.32 -14.52 0.74
N LEU A 275 -7.16 -15.51 1.03
CA LEU A 275 -7.19 -16.77 0.28
C LEU A 275 -7.62 -16.56 -1.18
N VAL A 276 -8.64 -15.72 -1.43
CA VAL A 276 -9.10 -15.39 -2.78
C VAL A 276 -8.05 -14.62 -3.59
N GLN A 277 -7.28 -13.73 -2.94
CA GLN A 277 -6.24 -12.96 -3.62
C GLN A 277 -5.06 -13.80 -4.12
N PHE A 278 -4.83 -14.99 -3.57
CA PHE A 278 -3.73 -15.86 -3.98
C PHE A 278 -3.89 -16.36 -5.44
N PRO A 279 -4.95 -17.11 -5.82
CA PRO A 279 -5.14 -17.56 -7.19
C PRO A 279 -5.38 -16.38 -8.15
N LEU A 280 -6.14 -15.35 -7.72
CA LEU A 280 -6.40 -14.16 -8.52
C LEU A 280 -5.09 -13.43 -8.87
N GLY A 281 -4.25 -13.24 -7.86
CA GLY A 281 -3.01 -12.48 -8.00
C GLY A 281 -1.91 -13.21 -8.77
N ILE A 282 -1.88 -14.55 -8.74
CA ILE A 282 -0.85 -15.35 -9.43
C ILE A 282 -1.27 -15.64 -10.86
N PHE A 283 -2.52 -15.99 -11.11
CA PHE A 283 -2.94 -16.49 -12.41
C PHE A 283 -3.73 -15.47 -13.22
N ALA A 284 -4.75 -14.83 -12.64
CA ALA A 284 -5.57 -13.88 -13.39
C ALA A 284 -4.79 -12.60 -13.75
N ILE A 285 -4.13 -11.98 -12.77
CA ILE A 285 -3.36 -10.74 -13.00
C ILE A 285 -2.15 -11.00 -13.91
N ALA A 286 -1.42 -12.10 -13.70
CA ALA A 286 -0.27 -12.43 -14.53
C ALA A 286 -0.67 -12.71 -15.99
N THR A 287 -1.74 -13.47 -16.21
CA THR A 287 -2.26 -13.74 -17.55
C THR A 287 -2.72 -12.45 -18.22
N ALA A 288 -3.49 -11.61 -17.52
CA ALA A 288 -3.92 -10.32 -18.04
C ALA A 288 -2.73 -9.44 -18.46
N THR A 289 -1.70 -9.36 -17.62
CA THR A 289 -0.50 -8.57 -17.90
C THR A 289 0.30 -9.11 -19.09
N ALA A 290 0.42 -10.43 -19.21
CA ALA A 290 1.15 -11.07 -20.31
C ALA A 290 0.42 -10.97 -21.66
N VAL A 291 -0.91 -11.06 -21.63
CA VAL A 291 -1.75 -11.09 -22.84
C VAL A 291 -2.07 -9.68 -23.36
N LEU A 292 -2.14 -8.68 -22.48
CA LEU A 292 -2.53 -7.31 -22.84
C LEU A 292 -1.71 -6.70 -23.99
N PRO A 293 -0.37 -6.76 -24.02
CA PRO A 293 0.40 -6.24 -25.16
C PRO A 293 0.07 -6.94 -26.49
N SER A 294 -0.25 -8.23 -26.46
CA SER A 294 -0.63 -8.98 -27.66
C SER A 294 -2.00 -8.54 -28.18
N LEU A 295 -2.99 -8.44 -27.28
CA LEU A 295 -4.33 -7.94 -27.62
C LEU A 295 -4.27 -6.51 -28.16
N SER A 296 -3.47 -5.63 -27.56
CA SER A 296 -3.30 -4.25 -28.04
C SER A 296 -2.69 -4.20 -29.44
N ARG A 297 -1.68 -5.02 -29.74
CA ARG A 297 -1.09 -5.10 -31.09
C ARG A 297 -2.07 -5.63 -32.12
N GLN A 298 -2.80 -6.70 -31.82
CA GLN A 298 -3.80 -7.29 -32.72
C GLN A 298 -4.96 -6.32 -32.97
N ALA A 299 -5.44 -5.64 -31.93
CA ALA A 299 -6.47 -4.60 -32.05
C ALA A 299 -6.01 -3.43 -32.94
N ALA A 300 -4.78 -2.94 -32.73
CA ALA A 300 -4.22 -1.85 -33.54
C ALA A 300 -4.04 -2.26 -35.02
N ALA A 301 -3.68 -3.53 -35.26
CA ALA A 301 -3.60 -4.11 -36.60
C ALA A 301 -4.97 -4.42 -37.23
N LYS A 302 -6.08 -4.23 -36.50
CA LYS A 302 -7.45 -4.62 -36.90
C LYS A 302 -7.60 -6.11 -37.23
N ASP A 303 -6.72 -6.96 -36.68
CA ASP A 303 -6.79 -8.42 -36.81
C ASP A 303 -7.68 -8.99 -35.70
N PHE A 304 -8.99 -8.91 -35.91
CA PHE A 304 -9.99 -9.30 -34.91
C PHE A 304 -10.08 -10.82 -34.72
N ASP A 305 -9.70 -11.62 -35.71
CA ASP A 305 -9.67 -13.08 -35.60
C ASP A 305 -8.54 -13.53 -34.67
N ALA A 306 -7.33 -13.01 -34.86
CA ALA A 306 -6.21 -13.28 -33.95
C ALA A 306 -6.48 -12.76 -32.53
N LEU A 307 -7.13 -11.60 -32.42
CA LEU A 307 -7.57 -11.03 -31.14
C LEU A 307 -8.56 -11.95 -30.43
N GLY A 308 -9.60 -12.41 -31.13
CA GLY A 308 -10.61 -13.32 -30.58
C GLY A 308 -10.00 -14.63 -30.09
N ASN A 309 -9.10 -15.22 -30.88
CA ASN A 309 -8.38 -16.44 -30.51
C ASN A 309 -7.50 -16.25 -29.27
N THR A 310 -6.74 -15.14 -29.22
CA THR A 310 -5.86 -14.82 -28.09
C THR A 310 -6.68 -14.58 -26.82
N PHE A 311 -7.79 -13.85 -26.92
CA PHE A 311 -8.70 -13.61 -25.81
C PHE A 311 -9.34 -14.90 -25.30
N ALA A 312 -9.86 -15.74 -26.20
CA ALA A 312 -10.46 -17.01 -25.85
C ALA A 312 -9.45 -17.95 -25.17
N HIS A 313 -8.21 -17.98 -25.65
CA HIS A 313 -7.14 -18.75 -25.02
C HIS A 313 -6.82 -18.25 -23.60
N ALA A 314 -6.72 -16.93 -23.42
CA ALA A 314 -6.51 -16.31 -22.12
C ALA A 314 -7.66 -16.63 -21.14
N MET A 315 -8.91 -16.55 -21.61
CA MET A 315 -10.08 -16.93 -20.80
C MET A 315 -10.08 -18.41 -20.42
N LYS A 316 -9.72 -19.31 -21.34
CA LYS A 316 -9.57 -20.74 -21.04
C LYS A 316 -8.52 -20.98 -19.96
N LEU A 317 -7.36 -20.33 -20.05
CA LEU A 317 -6.30 -20.41 -19.03
C LEU A 317 -6.78 -19.91 -17.67
N VAL A 318 -7.45 -18.76 -17.63
CA VAL A 318 -7.99 -18.20 -16.39
C VAL A 318 -9.02 -19.17 -15.79
N PHE A 319 -10.02 -19.61 -16.56
CA PHE A 319 -11.07 -20.51 -16.06
C PHE A 319 -10.54 -21.89 -15.66
N PHE A 320 -9.56 -22.43 -16.38
CA PHE A 320 -8.93 -23.70 -16.05
C PHE A 320 -8.32 -23.71 -14.65
N ILE A 321 -7.93 -22.55 -14.13
CA ILE A 321 -7.34 -22.41 -12.80
C ILE A 321 -8.35 -21.89 -11.78
N THR A 322 -9.15 -20.87 -12.15
CA THR A 322 -10.07 -20.23 -11.20
C THR A 322 -11.26 -21.12 -10.85
N VAL A 323 -11.78 -21.95 -11.76
CA VAL A 323 -12.92 -22.83 -11.47
C VAL A 323 -12.52 -23.94 -10.48
N PRO A 324 -11.42 -24.69 -10.65
CA PRO A 324 -10.97 -25.63 -9.63
C PRO A 324 -10.58 -24.96 -8.32
N SER A 325 -9.94 -23.78 -8.38
CA SER A 325 -9.58 -23.02 -7.17
C SER A 325 -10.83 -22.59 -6.39
N MET A 326 -11.88 -22.15 -7.08
CA MET A 326 -13.16 -21.80 -6.47
C MET A 326 -13.79 -23.02 -5.79
N ALA A 327 -13.83 -24.17 -6.47
CA ALA A 327 -14.37 -25.40 -5.90
C ALA A 327 -13.57 -25.91 -4.70
N GLY A 328 -12.24 -25.75 -4.68
CA GLY A 328 -11.39 -26.16 -3.56
C GLY A 328 -11.31 -25.18 -2.40
N LEU A 329 -11.81 -23.95 -2.56
CA LEU A 329 -11.85 -22.92 -1.51
C LEU A 329 -13.20 -22.86 -0.77
N ILE A 330 -14.22 -23.58 -1.26
CA ILE A 330 -15.52 -23.80 -0.62
C ILE A 330 -15.41 -25.03 0.30
#